data_AF-A0A852SLM0-F1
#
_entry.id   AF-A0A852SLM0-F1
#
_cell.length_a   1.000
_cell.length_b   1.000
_cell.length_c   1.000
_cell.angle_alpha   90.00
_cell.angle_beta   90.00
_cell.angle_gamma   90.00
#
_symmetry.space_group_name_H-M   'P 1'
#
loop_
_entity.id
_entity.type
_entity.pdbx_description
1 polymer ?
#
loop_
_entity_poly.entity_id
_entity_poly.type
_entity_poly.pdbx_seq_one_letter_code
_entity_poly.pdbx_strand_id
1 'polypeptide(L)'
;MSTTDARWQSRVDDLWARFDDYDPEAFVAELERVTAEAADDVPRAVVEFERAGGFDSVGRTEEAVPLYRAALEAGSDGREPGLDAWRRRQATVQLASSLRALGQAEEAVALLEAEAAHPIIGDDENAREAEKLQDAVLAFLALALADAGREREAVGVALGALAPHVPRYRRSLTNYAAALRGPTD
;
A
#
# COMPACT_ATOMS: atom_id res chain seq x y z
N MET A 1 4.69 4.51 21.04
CA MET A 1 3.29 4.07 21.07
C MET A 1 2.73 4.30 22.47
N SER A 2 1.62 5.03 22.58
CA SER A 2 0.90 5.25 23.85
C SER A 2 0.05 4.03 24.21
N THR A 3 -0.34 3.87 25.48
CA THR A 3 -1.28 2.81 25.88
C THR A 3 -2.65 2.99 25.21
N THR A 4 -3.07 4.23 24.97
CA THR A 4 -4.34 4.55 24.31
C THR A 4 -4.32 4.14 22.85
N ASP A 5 -3.26 4.52 22.15
CA ASP A 5 -2.95 4.13 20.76
C ASP A 5 -2.94 2.59 20.60
N ALA A 6 -2.24 1.87 21.48
CA ALA A 6 -2.21 0.41 21.47
C ALA A 6 -3.60 -0.23 21.66
N ARG A 7 -4.42 0.34 22.58
CA ARG A 7 -5.78 -0.16 22.83
C ARG A 7 -6.72 0.13 21.66
N TRP A 8 -6.59 1.30 21.05
CA TRP A 8 -7.38 1.66 19.88
C TRP A 8 -7.02 0.76 18.70
N GLN A 9 -5.73 0.59 18.40
CA GLN A 9 -5.28 -0.29 17.32
C GLN A 9 -5.76 -1.72 17.52
N SER A 10 -5.67 -2.28 18.74
CA SER A 10 -6.18 -3.62 19.02
C SER A 10 -7.66 -3.80 18.68
N ARG A 11 -8.49 -2.75 18.83
CA ARG A 11 -9.90 -2.81 18.47
C ARG A 11 -10.12 -2.77 16.96
N VAL A 12 -9.28 -2.01 16.25
CA VAL A 12 -9.28 -1.99 14.78
C VAL A 12 -8.84 -3.35 14.24
N ASP A 13 -7.79 -3.94 14.81
CA ASP A 13 -7.31 -5.27 14.46
C ASP A 13 -8.37 -6.36 14.73
N ASP A 14 -9.06 -6.30 15.87
CA ASP A 14 -10.17 -7.20 16.20
C ASP A 14 -11.35 -7.07 15.23
N LEU A 15 -11.64 -5.84 14.77
CA LEU A 15 -12.67 -5.59 13.76
C LEU A 15 -12.26 -6.21 12.41
N TRP A 16 -11.02 -6.00 11.97
CA TRP A 16 -10.48 -6.59 10.74
C TRP A 16 -10.44 -8.13 10.78
N ALA A 17 -10.06 -8.71 11.92
CA ALA A 17 -10.04 -10.17 12.11
C ALA A 17 -11.44 -10.81 11.96
N ARG A 18 -12.49 -10.00 12.12
CA ARG A 18 -13.88 -10.39 11.98
C ARG A 18 -14.55 -9.82 10.72
N PHE A 19 -13.79 -9.30 9.76
CA PHE A 19 -14.33 -8.68 8.54
C PHE A 19 -15.40 -9.55 7.87
N ASP A 20 -15.14 -10.85 7.70
CA ASP A 20 -16.05 -11.81 7.05
C ASP A 20 -17.33 -12.11 7.86
N ASP A 21 -17.41 -11.69 9.13
CA ASP A 21 -18.60 -11.84 9.97
C ASP A 21 -19.63 -10.72 9.73
N TYR A 22 -19.25 -9.65 9.02
CA TYR A 22 -20.10 -8.48 8.78
C TYR A 22 -20.61 -8.44 7.34
N ASP A 23 -21.82 -7.91 7.15
CA ASP A 23 -22.18 -7.35 5.85
C ASP A 23 -21.41 -6.02 5.61
N PRO A 24 -21.22 -5.63 4.34
CA PRO A 24 -20.43 -4.45 3.98
C PRO A 24 -20.82 -3.16 4.72
N GLU A 25 -22.11 -2.86 4.83
CA GLU A 25 -22.61 -1.65 5.48
C GLU A 25 -22.41 -1.68 6.99
N ALA A 26 -22.64 -2.82 7.63
CA ALA A 26 -22.40 -3.01 9.06
C ALA A 26 -20.92 -2.90 9.41
N PHE A 27 -20.03 -3.43 8.56
CA PHE A 27 -18.59 -3.28 8.74
C PHE A 27 -18.18 -1.80 8.70
N VAL A 28 -18.62 -1.06 7.68
CA VAL A 28 -18.30 0.37 7.56
C VAL A 28 -18.85 1.17 8.74
N ALA A 29 -20.07 0.89 9.18
CA ALA A 29 -20.65 1.58 10.33
C ALA A 29 -19.84 1.35 11.61
N GLU A 30 -19.38 0.13 11.84
CA GLU A 30 -18.54 -0.19 13.00
C GLU A 30 -17.13 0.42 12.88
N LEU A 31 -16.54 0.42 11.68
CA LEU A 31 -15.26 1.07 11.42
C LEU A 31 -15.33 2.58 11.67
N GLU A 32 -16.35 3.26 11.17
CA GLU A 32 -16.57 4.68 11.41
C GLU A 32 -16.75 4.96 12.91
N ARG A 33 -17.46 4.09 13.64
CA ARG A 33 -17.59 4.21 15.11
C ARG A 33 -16.24 4.06 15.81
N VAL A 34 -15.46 3.02 15.49
CA VAL A 34 -14.15 2.78 16.11
C VAL A 34 -13.17 3.89 15.79
N THR A 35 -13.17 4.40 14.56
CA THR A 35 -12.26 5.47 14.12
C THR A 35 -12.64 6.83 14.71
N ALA A 36 -13.93 7.11 14.93
CA ALA A 36 -14.39 8.31 15.66
C ALA A 36 -14.03 8.30 17.16
N GLU A 37 -13.73 7.13 17.73
CA GLU A 37 -13.29 6.97 19.12
C GLU A 37 -11.77 7.04 19.28
N ALA A 38 -11.02 7.28 18.20
CA ALA A 38 -9.60 7.52 18.27
C ALA A 38 -9.31 8.70 19.20
N ALA A 39 -8.37 8.53 20.12
CA ALA A 39 -7.93 9.60 21.00
C ALA A 39 -7.00 10.57 20.24
N ASP A 40 -6.85 11.79 20.77
CA ASP A 40 -6.02 12.85 20.16
C ASP A 40 -4.53 12.45 19.99
N ASP A 41 -4.06 11.42 20.71
CA ASP A 41 -2.69 10.90 20.61
C ASP A 41 -2.52 9.83 19.53
N VAL A 42 -3.60 9.38 18.89
CA VAL A 42 -3.56 8.52 17.69
C VAL A 42 -3.33 9.42 16.47
N PRO A 43 -2.27 9.21 15.68
CA PRO A 43 -2.03 10.03 14.50
C PRO A 43 -3.19 9.95 13.50
N ARG A 44 -3.66 11.11 13.02
CA ARG A 44 -4.73 11.21 12.01
C ARG A 44 -4.44 10.34 10.78
N ALA A 45 -3.18 10.28 10.36
CA ALA A 45 -2.71 9.45 9.26
C ALA A 45 -3.12 7.98 9.41
N VAL A 46 -2.98 7.42 10.62
CA VAL A 46 -3.33 6.02 10.91
C VAL A 46 -4.85 5.85 10.85
N VAL A 47 -5.61 6.80 11.41
CA VAL A 47 -7.09 6.76 11.36
C VAL A 47 -7.59 6.81 9.91
N GLU A 48 -7.03 7.69 9.09
CA GLU A 48 -7.38 7.81 7.66
C GLU A 48 -7.00 6.57 6.86
N PHE A 49 -5.84 5.97 7.15
CA PHE A 49 -5.41 4.72 6.53
C PHE A 49 -6.38 3.56 6.82
N GLU A 50 -6.78 3.38 8.07
CA GLU A 50 -7.73 2.31 8.46
C GLU A 50 -9.11 2.52 7.83
N ARG A 51 -9.59 3.78 7.80
CA ARG A 51 -10.85 4.13 7.12
C ARG A 51 -10.78 3.84 5.63
N ALA A 52 -9.69 4.25 4.97
CA ALA A 52 -9.48 4.00 3.55
C ALA A 52 -9.51 2.50 3.23
N GLY A 53 -8.78 1.69 4.01
CA GLY A 53 -8.80 0.23 3.93
C GLY A 53 -10.21 -0.33 4.00
N GLY A 54 -11.00 0.11 4.98
CA GLY A 54 -12.35 -0.40 5.14
C GLY A 54 -13.29 -0.05 4.01
N PHE A 55 -13.26 1.19 3.50
CA PHE A 55 -14.05 1.58 2.33
C PHE A 55 -13.64 0.77 1.10
N ASP A 56 -12.35 0.58 0.85
CA ASP A 56 -11.88 -0.14 -0.33
C ASP A 56 -12.25 -1.64 -0.27
N SER A 57 -12.14 -2.26 0.91
CA SER A 57 -12.49 -3.67 1.13
C SER A 57 -13.97 -3.98 0.88
N VAL A 58 -14.86 -2.99 0.96
CA VAL A 58 -16.28 -3.13 0.63
C VAL A 58 -16.64 -2.61 -0.77
N GLY A 59 -15.65 -2.30 -1.60
CA GLY A 59 -15.83 -1.82 -2.97
C GLY A 59 -16.21 -0.32 -3.08
N ARG A 60 -16.07 0.46 -2.00
CA ARG A 60 -16.29 1.92 -2.00
C ARG A 60 -14.99 2.66 -2.33
N THR A 61 -14.36 2.26 -3.43
CA THR A 61 -13.02 2.70 -3.85
C THR A 61 -12.93 4.22 -4.05
N GLU A 62 -13.96 4.87 -4.60
CA GLU A 62 -13.99 6.33 -4.76
C GLU A 62 -13.87 7.09 -3.43
N GLU A 63 -14.37 6.51 -2.35
CA GLU A 63 -14.31 7.09 -1.00
C GLU A 63 -12.99 6.78 -0.30
N ALA A 64 -12.37 5.64 -0.62
CA ALA A 64 -11.07 5.24 -0.09
C ALA A 64 -9.92 6.12 -0.60
N VAL A 65 -9.91 6.46 -1.90
CA VAL A 65 -8.83 7.23 -2.54
C VAL A 65 -8.47 8.54 -1.81
N PRO A 66 -9.41 9.46 -1.51
CA PRO A 66 -9.06 10.70 -0.81
C PRO A 66 -8.50 10.45 0.59
N LEU A 67 -8.92 9.37 1.27
CA LEU A 67 -8.44 9.02 2.60
C LEU A 67 -7.00 8.46 2.56
N TYR A 68 -6.68 7.58 1.60
CA TYR A 68 -5.30 7.14 1.41
C TYR A 68 -4.36 8.30 1.08
N ARG A 69 -4.79 9.23 0.21
CA ARG A 69 -4.00 10.43 -0.12
C ARG A 69 -3.75 11.28 1.14
N ALA A 70 -4.78 11.50 1.95
CA ALA A 70 -4.67 12.26 3.18
C ALA A 70 -3.70 11.58 4.18
N ALA A 71 -3.79 10.25 4.32
CA ALA A 71 -2.91 9.48 5.19
C ALA A 71 -1.43 9.52 4.74
N LEU A 72 -1.17 9.50 3.42
CA LEU A 72 0.17 9.57 2.84
C LEU A 72 0.77 10.97 2.89
N GLU A 73 -0.06 12.03 2.81
CA GLU A 73 0.37 13.42 2.90
C GLU A 73 0.61 13.86 4.36
N ALA A 74 -0.06 13.24 5.31
CA ALA A 74 0.09 13.54 6.73
C ALA A 74 1.56 13.43 7.17
N GLY A 75 2.03 14.47 7.86
CA GLY A 75 3.42 14.58 8.34
C GLY A 75 4.45 15.06 7.31
N SER A 76 4.05 15.36 6.07
CA SER A 76 4.95 15.96 5.07
C SER A 76 5.51 17.33 5.49
N ASP A 77 4.75 18.10 6.27
CA ASP A 77 5.12 19.41 6.80
C ASP A 77 5.72 19.39 8.21
N GLY A 78 5.84 18.19 8.81
CA GLY A 78 6.37 17.96 10.15
C GLY A 78 5.49 18.46 11.31
N ARG A 79 4.25 18.90 11.06
CA ARG A 79 3.35 19.40 12.12
C ARG A 79 2.59 18.29 12.84
N GLU A 80 2.38 17.16 12.17
CA GLU A 80 1.76 15.96 12.72
C GLU A 80 2.59 14.72 12.37
N PRO A 81 2.50 13.62 13.13
CA PRO A 81 3.14 12.36 12.75
C PRO A 81 2.49 11.78 11.49
N GLY A 82 3.32 11.37 10.53
CA GLY A 82 2.88 10.57 9.38
C GLY A 82 2.78 9.08 9.70
N LEU A 83 2.51 8.27 8.66
CA LEU A 83 2.52 6.81 8.76
C LEU A 83 3.94 6.28 9.03
N ASP A 84 4.04 5.20 9.81
CA ASP A 84 5.26 4.39 9.87
C ASP A 84 5.57 3.74 8.51
N ALA A 85 6.79 3.24 8.34
CA ALA A 85 7.25 2.69 7.06
C ALA A 85 6.35 1.55 6.53
N TRP A 86 5.82 0.71 7.42
CA TRP A 86 4.99 -0.44 7.05
C TRP A 86 3.62 0.02 6.56
N ARG A 87 2.93 0.87 7.33
CA ARG A 87 1.63 1.41 6.92
C ARG A 87 1.74 2.32 5.69
N ARG A 88 2.79 3.15 5.58
CA ARG A 88 3.02 3.99 4.41
C ARG A 88 3.10 3.16 3.14
N ARG A 89 3.90 2.09 3.15
CA ARG A 89 4.06 1.22 1.98
C ARG A 89 2.78 0.48 1.61
N GLN A 90 2.01 0.01 2.61
CA GLN A 90 0.67 -0.55 2.38
C GLN A 90 -0.28 0.49 1.77
N ALA A 91 -0.36 1.69 2.34
CA ALA A 91 -1.21 2.76 1.84
C ALA A 91 -0.90 3.11 0.38
N THR A 92 0.38 3.17 0.00
CA THR A 92 0.77 3.40 -1.41
C THR A 92 0.30 2.27 -2.33
N VAL A 93 0.48 1.01 -1.93
CA VAL A 93 0.05 -0.15 -2.74
C VAL A 93 -1.47 -0.17 -2.88
N GLN A 94 -2.20 0.05 -1.78
CA GLN A 94 -3.66 0.05 -1.80
C GLN A 94 -4.21 1.21 -2.63
N LEU A 95 -3.70 2.44 -2.44
CA LEU A 95 -4.06 3.58 -3.28
C LEU A 95 -3.82 3.30 -4.76
N ALA A 96 -2.66 2.74 -5.13
CA ALA A 96 -2.37 2.40 -6.51
C ALA A 96 -3.35 1.34 -7.06
N SER A 97 -3.73 0.35 -6.25
CA SER A 97 -4.76 -0.63 -6.61
C SER A 97 -6.12 0.04 -6.85
N SER A 98 -6.54 0.93 -5.95
CA SER A 98 -7.77 1.71 -6.09
C SER A 98 -7.76 2.56 -7.38
N LEU A 99 -6.66 3.25 -7.66
CA LEU A 99 -6.50 4.08 -8.86
C LEU A 99 -6.59 3.27 -10.15
N ARG A 100 -6.02 2.06 -10.18
CA ARG A 100 -6.17 1.14 -11.31
C ARG A 100 -7.64 0.76 -11.53
N ALA A 101 -8.37 0.44 -10.47
CA ALA A 101 -9.80 0.10 -10.56
C ALA A 101 -10.64 1.27 -11.10
N LEU A 102 -10.23 2.51 -10.85
CA LEU A 102 -10.85 3.73 -11.38
C LEU A 102 -10.33 4.16 -12.76
N GLY A 103 -9.47 3.35 -13.41
CA GLY A 103 -8.92 3.66 -14.74
C GLY A 103 -7.79 4.70 -14.75
N GLN A 104 -7.24 5.04 -13.58
CA GLN A 104 -6.14 6.00 -13.41
C GLN A 104 -4.78 5.28 -13.38
N ALA A 105 -4.54 4.41 -14.36
CA ALA A 105 -3.38 3.51 -14.37
C ALA A 105 -2.02 4.25 -14.35
N GLU A 106 -1.87 5.34 -15.10
CA GLU A 106 -0.61 6.10 -15.14
C GLU A 106 -0.25 6.73 -13.78
N GLU A 107 -1.25 7.18 -13.00
CA GLU A 107 -1.01 7.69 -11.65
C GLU A 107 -0.57 6.56 -10.71
N ALA A 108 -1.20 5.39 -10.82
CA ALA A 108 -0.80 4.20 -10.08
C ALA A 108 0.63 3.77 -10.41
N VAL A 109 1.03 3.80 -11.69
CA VAL A 109 2.41 3.53 -12.12
C VAL A 109 3.38 4.50 -11.45
N ALA A 110 3.12 5.81 -11.53
CA ALA A 110 4.02 6.82 -10.96
C ALA A 110 4.20 6.64 -9.43
N LEU A 111 3.12 6.34 -8.71
CA LEU A 111 3.18 6.06 -7.27
C LEU A 111 4.03 4.84 -6.94
N LEU A 112 3.85 3.75 -7.69
CA LEU A 112 4.55 2.48 -7.44
C LEU A 112 6.02 2.50 -7.88
N GLU A 113 6.35 3.22 -8.96
CA GLU A 113 7.74 3.48 -9.35
C GLU A 113 8.47 4.29 -8.27
N ALA A 114 7.83 5.35 -7.76
CA ALA A 114 8.38 6.14 -6.66
C ALA A 114 8.56 5.30 -5.38
N GLU A 115 7.57 4.46 -5.03
CA GLU A 115 7.63 3.59 -3.87
C GLU A 115 8.72 2.52 -4.00
N ALA A 116 8.87 1.91 -5.19
CA ALA A 116 9.89 0.91 -5.45
C ALA A 116 11.32 1.47 -5.32
N ALA A 117 11.51 2.75 -5.63
CA ALA A 117 12.78 3.46 -5.48
C ALA A 117 12.97 4.09 -4.09
N HIS A 118 11.91 4.18 -3.28
CA HIS A 118 11.96 4.82 -1.98
C HIS A 118 12.74 3.97 -0.97
N PRO A 119 13.82 4.49 -0.37
CA PRO A 119 14.58 3.76 0.65
C PRO A 119 13.75 3.64 1.93
N ILE A 120 13.67 2.44 2.50
CA ILE A 120 13.13 2.26 3.85
C ILE A 120 14.23 2.67 4.84
N ILE A 121 13.91 3.59 5.74
CA ILE A 121 14.83 4.11 6.74
C ILE A 121 14.43 3.58 8.12
N GLY A 122 15.39 3.08 8.87
CA GLY A 122 15.20 2.49 10.20
C GLY A 122 15.55 1.00 10.23
N ASP A 123 15.70 0.45 11.43
CA ASP A 123 16.00 -0.97 11.67
C ASP A 123 15.00 -1.67 12.61
N ASP A 124 13.91 -0.95 12.91
CA ASP A 124 12.80 -1.43 13.72
C ASP A 124 11.93 -2.47 12.99
N GLU A 125 10.94 -3.01 13.70
CA GLU A 125 10.05 -4.04 13.18
C GLU A 125 9.24 -3.55 11.97
N ASN A 126 8.72 -2.32 11.99
CA ASN A 126 7.94 -1.76 10.89
C ASN A 126 8.80 -1.58 9.63
N ALA A 127 10.05 -1.15 9.78
CA ALA A 127 10.99 -1.08 8.65
C ALA A 127 11.20 -2.47 8.02
N ARG A 128 11.39 -3.51 8.84
CA ARG A 128 11.56 -4.89 8.36
C ARG A 128 10.30 -5.45 7.70
N GLU A 129 9.11 -5.16 8.23
CA GLU A 129 7.86 -5.57 7.58
C GLU A 129 7.63 -4.81 6.26
N ALA A 130 7.98 -3.52 6.19
CA ALA A 130 7.94 -2.75 4.96
C ALA A 130 8.87 -3.33 3.87
N GLU A 131 10.07 -3.80 4.24
CA GLU A 131 11.01 -4.41 3.29
C GLU A 131 10.42 -5.67 2.64
N LYS A 132 9.68 -6.48 3.39
CA LYS A 132 9.01 -7.68 2.87
C LYS A 132 7.94 -7.38 1.83
N LEU A 133 7.44 -6.14 1.77
CA LEU A 133 6.43 -5.72 0.79
C LEU A 133 7.03 -5.34 -0.58
N GLN A 134 8.36 -5.40 -0.77
CA GLN A 134 8.97 -5.02 -2.05
C GLN A 134 8.43 -5.82 -3.24
N ASP A 135 8.26 -7.14 -3.09
CA ASP A 135 7.70 -7.98 -4.16
C ASP A 135 6.24 -7.62 -4.46
N ALA A 136 5.47 -7.20 -3.44
CA ALA A 136 4.10 -6.71 -3.63
C ALA A 136 4.09 -5.39 -4.41
N VAL A 137 4.95 -4.43 -4.06
CA VAL A 137 5.10 -3.16 -4.81
C VAL A 137 5.39 -3.45 -6.29
N LEU A 138 6.34 -4.34 -6.58
CA LEU A 138 6.70 -4.70 -7.96
C LEU A 138 5.57 -5.46 -8.69
N ALA A 139 4.82 -6.31 -7.99
CA ALA A 139 3.68 -7.01 -8.58
C ALA A 139 2.56 -6.04 -8.97
N PHE A 140 2.18 -5.13 -8.07
CA PHE A 140 1.19 -4.10 -8.36
C PHE A 140 1.69 -3.11 -9.42
N LEU A 141 3.00 -2.83 -9.50
CA LEU A 141 3.58 -2.00 -10.56
C LEU A 141 3.41 -2.68 -11.92
N ALA A 142 3.69 -3.98 -12.02
CA ALA A 142 3.47 -4.74 -13.24
C ALA A 142 2.00 -4.71 -13.67
N LEU A 143 1.06 -4.83 -12.73
CA LEU A 143 -0.37 -4.72 -13.02
C LEU A 143 -0.75 -3.31 -13.50
N ALA A 144 -0.25 -2.26 -12.86
CA ALA A 144 -0.50 -0.87 -13.26
C ALA A 144 0.05 -0.59 -14.67
N LEU A 145 1.26 -1.06 -14.97
CA LEU A 145 1.89 -0.96 -16.28
C LEU A 145 1.06 -1.69 -17.35
N ALA A 146 0.50 -2.86 -17.04
CA ALA A 146 -0.35 -3.57 -17.97
C ALA A 146 -1.65 -2.79 -18.27
N ASP A 147 -2.30 -2.23 -17.24
CA ASP A 147 -3.50 -1.39 -17.43
C ASP A 147 -3.21 -0.10 -18.23
N ALA A 148 -1.97 0.40 -18.16
CA ALA A 148 -1.48 1.54 -18.94
C ALA A 148 -1.04 1.18 -20.38
N GLY A 149 -1.15 -0.09 -20.81
CA GLY A 149 -0.69 -0.53 -22.14
C GLY A 149 0.83 -0.61 -22.30
N ARG A 150 1.56 -0.75 -21.18
CA ARG A 150 3.01 -0.96 -21.08
C ARG A 150 3.33 -2.42 -20.73
N GLU A 151 2.62 -3.39 -21.32
CA GLU A 151 2.67 -4.80 -20.91
C GLU A 151 4.07 -5.41 -21.06
N ARG A 152 4.84 -4.98 -22.07
CA ARG A 152 6.22 -5.47 -22.27
C ARG A 152 7.11 -5.11 -21.08
N GLU A 153 6.95 -3.89 -20.58
CA GLU A 153 7.67 -3.41 -19.40
C GLU A 153 7.16 -4.11 -18.12
N ALA A 154 5.84 -4.30 -18.00
CA ALA A 154 5.22 -5.06 -16.92
C ALA A 154 5.82 -6.45 -16.77
N VAL A 155 5.98 -7.19 -17.89
CA VAL A 155 6.64 -8.51 -17.88
C VAL A 155 8.10 -8.37 -17.43
N GLY A 156 8.79 -7.31 -17.85
CA GLY A 156 10.14 -7.01 -17.40
C GLY A 156 10.23 -6.80 -15.87
N VAL A 157 9.29 -6.07 -15.28
CA VAL A 157 9.19 -5.89 -13.82
C VAL A 157 8.91 -7.22 -13.12
N ALA A 158 7.89 -7.96 -13.56
CA ALA A 158 7.49 -9.23 -12.95
C ALA A 158 8.59 -10.30 -13.01
N LEU A 159 9.27 -10.46 -14.16
CA LEU A 159 10.41 -11.39 -14.28
C LEU A 159 11.60 -10.95 -13.42
N GLY A 160 11.80 -9.65 -13.24
CA GLY A 160 12.80 -9.10 -12.35
C GLY A 160 12.55 -9.52 -10.90
N ALA A 161 11.30 -9.37 -10.44
CA ALA A 161 10.86 -9.77 -9.10
C ALA A 161 10.94 -11.29 -8.88
N LEU A 162 10.63 -12.09 -9.91
CA LEU A 162 10.70 -13.56 -9.82
C LEU A 162 12.14 -14.12 -9.86
N ALA A 163 13.09 -13.42 -10.48
CA ALA A 163 14.43 -13.95 -10.72
C ALA A 163 15.16 -14.45 -9.44
N PRO A 164 15.09 -13.76 -8.28
CA PRO A 164 15.66 -14.26 -7.03
C PRO A 164 15.11 -15.61 -6.57
N HIS A 165 13.84 -15.88 -6.89
CA HIS A 165 13.09 -17.08 -6.50
C HIS A 165 13.29 -18.27 -7.45
N VAL A 166 14.05 -18.10 -8.54
CA VAL A 166 14.34 -19.17 -9.52
C VAL A 166 15.85 -19.40 -9.63
N PRO A 167 16.53 -19.99 -8.62
CA PRO A 167 17.99 -20.02 -8.53
C PRO A 167 18.70 -20.60 -9.77
N ARG A 168 18.14 -21.66 -10.37
CA ARG A 168 18.71 -22.30 -11.57
C ARG A 168 18.75 -21.37 -12.78
N TYR A 169 17.79 -20.45 -12.90
CA TYR A 169 17.63 -19.57 -14.06
C TYR A 169 17.72 -18.07 -13.72
N ARG A 170 18.14 -17.72 -12.49
CA ARG A 170 18.20 -16.35 -11.98
C ARG A 170 18.89 -15.40 -12.94
N ARG A 171 20.12 -15.72 -13.37
CA ARG A 171 20.90 -14.88 -14.30
C ARG A 171 20.15 -14.64 -15.61
N SER A 172 19.55 -15.68 -16.18
CA SER A 172 18.81 -15.57 -17.44
C SER A 172 17.57 -14.69 -17.28
N LEU A 173 16.78 -14.92 -16.23
CA LEU A 173 15.58 -14.11 -15.95
C LEU A 173 15.93 -12.65 -15.67
N THR A 174 17.00 -12.36 -14.93
CA THR A 174 17.49 -10.99 -14.71
C THR A 174 17.83 -10.31 -16.05
N ASN A 175 18.51 -11.01 -16.96
CA ASN A 175 18.87 -10.46 -18.27
C ASN A 175 17.64 -10.22 -19.16
N TYR A 176 16.68 -11.15 -19.18
CA TYR A 176 15.43 -10.96 -19.94
C TYR A 176 14.58 -9.83 -19.37
N ALA A 177 14.48 -9.74 -18.04
CA ALA A 177 13.80 -8.64 -17.36
C ALA A 177 14.38 -7.28 -17.77
N ALA A 178 15.70 -7.13 -17.77
CA ALA A 178 16.37 -5.91 -18.22
C ALA A 178 16.12 -5.61 -19.71
N ALA A 179 16.22 -6.61 -20.59
CA ALA A 179 15.99 -6.43 -22.02
C ALA A 179 14.55 -6.00 -22.35
N LEU A 180 13.57 -6.39 -21.53
CA LEU A 180 12.16 -6.03 -21.71
C LEU A 180 11.82 -4.60 -21.28
N ARG A 181 12.54 -4.05 -20.28
CA ARG A 181 12.35 -2.67 -19.82
C ARG A 181 13.01 -1.63 -20.73
N GLY A 182 13.83 -2.06 -21.69
CA GLY A 182 14.59 -1.17 -22.56
C GLY A 182 15.86 -0.63 -21.88
N PRO A 183 16.63 0.23 -22.56
CA PRO A 183 17.77 0.91 -21.96
C PRO A 183 17.30 1.77 -20.79
N THR A 184 17.94 1.64 -19.64
CA THR A 184 17.95 2.73 -18.65
C THR A 184 18.85 3.82 -19.21
N ASP A 185 18.26 4.96 -19.57
CA ASP A 185 19.01 6.17 -19.92
C ASP A 185 19.89 6.66 -18.75
#